data_AF-A0A1A3TUP4-F1
#
_entry.id   AF-A0A1A3TUP4-F1
#
_cell.length_a   1.000
_cell.length_b   1.000
_cell.length_c   1.000
_cell.angle_alpha   90.00
_cell.angle_beta   90.00
_cell.angle_gamma   90.00
#
_symmetry.space_group_name_H-M   'P 1'
#
loop_
_entity.id
_entity.type
_entity.pdbx_description
1 polymer ?
#
loop_
_entity_poly.entity_id
_entity_poly.type
_entity_poly.pdbx_seq_one_letter_code
_entity_poly.pdbx_strand_id
1 'polypeptide(L)'
;MAAAELSLRQFLRTCKHALSAQGALAETEQALDKWTIIACQALNAERHDIVRFAIKVLHEAYVALPLSGVQVIEKRLAVAVRLYVVGSLAVRLAAWESLRSIVLQAAELHSAKGDYVHSSWIRHAHVEAARAGLTNDDDSGAYLISASRRLAVSESSMRPDLPDAAVTSVNPSPDDALLNSLCQFDILYCLLVSAEGVTSAKSMYPSSASFDEYRADPALVLVADDGAVRASLFPASDDRQIAAAMHHLLRKAMTEAMRFGGRWWGPPPSVQTFLTTNGQQPA
;
A
#
# COMPACT_ATOMS: atom_id res chain seq x y z
N MET A 1 -17.90 20.89 -17.73
CA MET A 1 -16.85 19.88 -17.48
C MET A 1 -15.48 20.49 -17.19
N ALA A 2 -14.90 21.31 -18.09
CA ALA A 2 -13.53 21.84 -17.91
C ALA A 2 -13.30 22.65 -16.61
N ALA A 3 -14.27 23.45 -16.17
CA ALA A 3 -14.14 24.25 -14.94
C ALA A 3 -14.07 23.38 -13.67
N ALA A 4 -14.86 22.30 -13.59
CA ALA A 4 -14.85 21.40 -12.44
C ALA A 4 -13.54 20.61 -12.35
N GLU A 5 -12.98 20.21 -13.49
CA GLU A 5 -11.68 19.56 -13.53
C GLU A 5 -10.54 20.50 -13.12
N LEU A 6 -10.59 21.76 -13.54
CA LEU A 6 -9.63 22.78 -13.11
C LEU A 6 -9.70 22.99 -11.59
N SER A 7 -10.91 23.09 -11.02
CA SER A 7 -11.12 23.23 -9.58
C SER A 7 -10.58 22.02 -8.81
N LEU A 8 -10.77 20.81 -9.32
CA LEU A 8 -10.24 19.59 -8.69
C LEU A 8 -8.72 19.55 -8.69
N ARG A 9 -8.09 19.91 -9.82
CA ARG A 9 -6.62 19.99 -9.92
C ARG A 9 -6.05 21.07 -9.01
N GLN A 10 -6.73 22.22 -8.90
CA GLN A 10 -6.36 23.27 -7.96
C GLN A 10 -6.49 22.78 -6.51
N PHE A 11 -7.57 22.09 -6.17
CA PHE A 11 -7.77 21.52 -4.85
C PHE A 11 -6.66 20.53 -4.47
N LEU A 12 -6.31 19.60 -5.36
CA LEU A 12 -5.23 18.64 -5.12
C LEU A 12 -3.88 19.33 -4.90
N ARG A 13 -3.63 20.46 -5.58
CA ARG A 13 -2.44 21.30 -5.32
C ARG A 13 -2.53 21.99 -3.96
N THR A 14 -3.70 22.38 -3.49
CA THR A 14 -3.87 22.90 -2.12
C THR A 14 -3.55 21.82 -1.08
N CYS A 15 -3.98 20.57 -1.30
CA CYS A 15 -3.57 19.44 -0.44
C CYS A 15 -2.05 19.24 -0.41
N LYS A 16 -1.36 19.44 -1.54
CA LYS A 16 0.11 19.44 -1.62
C LYS A 16 0.73 20.44 -0.64
N HIS A 17 0.20 21.67 -0.58
CA HIS A 17 0.71 22.73 0.29
C HIS A 17 0.45 22.45 1.77
N ALA A 18 -0.63 21.75 2.10
CA ALA A 18 -0.91 21.33 3.47
C ALA A 18 0.11 20.31 3.97
N LEU A 19 0.63 19.44 3.09
CA LEU A 19 1.79 18.58 3.37
C LEU A 19 3.11 19.38 3.27
N SER A 20 3.22 20.45 4.07
CA SER A 20 4.44 21.24 4.21
C SER A 20 5.12 20.97 5.55
N ALA A 21 6.41 21.32 5.64
CA ALA A 21 7.16 21.16 6.89
C ALA A 21 6.55 21.96 8.06
N GLN A 22 6.00 23.15 7.78
CA GLN A 22 5.60 24.15 8.77
C GLN A 22 4.15 23.99 9.27
N GLY A 23 3.28 23.32 8.52
CA GLY A 23 1.89 23.11 8.92
C GLY A 23 1.75 22.16 10.12
N ALA A 24 0.67 22.27 10.89
CA ALA A 24 0.39 21.34 11.97
C ALA A 24 0.09 19.93 11.43
N LEU A 25 0.38 18.87 12.21
CA LEU A 25 0.06 17.49 11.81
C LEU A 25 -1.44 17.32 11.55
N ALA A 26 -2.30 17.81 12.44
CA ALA A 26 -3.76 17.69 12.30
C ALA A 26 -4.30 18.35 11.01
N GLU A 27 -3.77 19.50 10.62
CA GLU A 27 -4.13 20.17 9.36
C GLU A 27 -3.67 19.35 8.15
N THR A 28 -2.48 18.74 8.26
CA THR A 28 -1.94 17.84 7.24
C THR A 28 -2.85 16.62 7.09
N GLU A 29 -3.25 15.98 8.20
CA GLU A 29 -4.14 14.82 8.20
C GLU A 29 -5.50 15.14 7.58
N GLN A 30 -6.12 16.27 7.93
CA GLN A 30 -7.38 16.71 7.32
C GLN A 30 -7.25 16.92 5.81
N ALA A 31 -6.14 17.47 5.34
CA ALA A 31 -5.90 17.64 3.91
C ALA A 31 -5.66 16.30 3.20
N LEU A 32 -4.96 15.38 3.87
CA LEU A 32 -4.73 14.03 3.38
C LEU A 32 -6.02 13.20 3.36
N ASP A 33 -6.94 13.40 4.30
CA ASP A 33 -8.26 12.74 4.31
C ASP A 33 -9.06 13.16 3.07
N LYS A 34 -9.12 14.46 2.78
CA LYS A 34 -9.78 14.97 1.57
C LYS A 34 -9.10 14.45 0.30
N TRP A 35 -7.77 14.39 0.28
CA TRP A 35 -7.03 13.78 -0.83
C TRP A 35 -7.42 12.31 -1.02
N THR A 36 -7.52 11.55 0.08
CA THR A 36 -7.86 10.12 0.08
C THR A 36 -9.27 9.90 -0.44
N ILE A 37 -10.23 10.69 0.03
CA ILE A 37 -11.61 10.68 -0.46
C ILE A 37 -11.62 10.93 -1.98
N ILE A 38 -10.96 11.97 -2.46
CA ILE A 38 -10.91 12.25 -3.90
C ILE A 38 -10.28 11.11 -4.68
N ALA A 39 -9.16 10.56 -4.22
CA ALA A 39 -8.50 9.44 -4.88
C ALA A 39 -9.42 8.21 -4.94
N CYS A 40 -10.09 7.86 -3.84
CA CYS A 40 -11.02 6.74 -3.78
C CYS A 40 -12.24 6.93 -4.68
N GLN A 41 -12.86 8.11 -4.65
CA GLN A 41 -14.01 8.45 -5.48
C GLN A 41 -13.64 8.46 -6.97
N ALA A 42 -12.49 9.02 -7.32
CA ALA A 42 -11.98 9.02 -8.69
C ALA A 42 -11.69 7.59 -9.18
N LEU A 43 -11.13 6.74 -8.32
CA LEU A 43 -10.86 5.35 -8.65
C LEU A 43 -12.15 4.55 -8.90
N ASN A 44 -13.15 4.73 -8.03
CA ASN A 44 -14.49 4.12 -8.18
C ASN A 44 -15.26 4.63 -9.40
N ALA A 45 -14.97 5.86 -9.84
CA ALA A 45 -15.52 6.43 -11.07
C ALA A 45 -14.65 6.16 -12.31
N GLU A 46 -13.65 5.28 -12.23
CA GLU A 46 -12.73 4.91 -13.32
C GLU A 46 -11.95 6.12 -13.92
N ARG A 47 -11.79 7.19 -13.14
CA ARG A 47 -11.05 8.40 -13.50
C ARG A 47 -9.56 8.25 -13.21
N HIS A 48 -8.91 7.33 -13.91
CA HIS A 48 -7.49 7.01 -13.74
C HIS A 48 -6.56 8.21 -13.99
N ASP A 49 -6.98 9.17 -14.82
CA ASP A 49 -6.27 10.43 -15.04
C ASP A 49 -6.15 11.29 -13.77
N ILE A 50 -7.25 11.37 -13.01
CA ILE A 50 -7.30 12.09 -11.73
C ILE A 50 -6.49 11.35 -10.68
N VAL A 51 -6.63 10.02 -10.58
CA VAL A 51 -5.88 9.19 -9.63
C VAL A 51 -4.38 9.36 -9.84
N ARG A 52 -3.91 9.25 -11.09
CA ARG A 52 -2.49 9.43 -11.45
C ARG A 52 -1.99 10.82 -11.07
N PHE A 53 -2.78 11.86 -11.33
CA PHE A 53 -2.44 13.22 -10.96
C PHE A 53 -2.39 13.41 -9.43
N ALA A 54 -3.35 12.85 -8.70
CA ALA A 54 -3.41 12.90 -7.24
C ALA A 54 -2.19 12.22 -6.58
N ILE A 55 -1.80 11.03 -7.07
CA ILE A 55 -0.61 10.30 -6.61
C ILE A 55 0.65 11.12 -6.89
N LYS A 56 0.80 11.63 -8.12
CA LYS A 56 1.95 12.47 -8.49
C LYS A 56 2.10 13.68 -7.57
N VAL A 57 1.01 14.42 -7.36
CA VAL A 57 1.02 15.62 -6.52
C VAL A 57 1.36 15.29 -5.06
N LEU A 58 0.81 14.19 -4.52
CA LEU A 58 1.12 13.75 -3.16
C LEU A 58 2.59 13.30 -3.03
N HIS A 59 3.10 12.55 -4.01
CA HIS A 59 4.50 12.12 -4.03
C HIS A 59 5.46 13.31 -4.09
N GLU A 60 5.18 14.31 -4.95
CA GLU A 60 5.97 15.54 -5.00
C GLU A 60 6.01 16.28 -3.66
N ALA A 61 4.91 16.32 -2.90
CA ALA A 61 4.92 16.89 -1.54
C ALA A 61 5.70 16.01 -0.56
N TYR A 62 5.52 14.70 -0.64
CA TYR A 62 6.21 13.74 0.23
C TYR A 62 7.73 13.87 0.12
N VAL A 63 8.28 13.94 -1.09
CA VAL A 63 9.73 14.07 -1.30
C VAL A 63 10.27 15.47 -1.00
N ALA A 64 9.40 16.48 -1.00
CA ALA A 64 9.74 17.84 -0.61
C ALA A 64 9.79 18.05 0.91
N LEU A 65 9.32 17.08 1.71
CA LEU A 65 9.45 17.14 3.16
C LEU A 65 10.94 17.12 3.59
N PRO A 66 11.32 17.83 4.67
CA PRO A 66 12.68 17.83 5.19
C PRO A 66 13.18 16.42 5.51
N LEU A 67 14.49 16.19 5.47
CA LEU A 67 15.03 14.84 5.70
C LEU A 67 14.69 14.28 7.09
N SER A 68 14.70 15.14 8.12
CA SER A 68 14.53 14.74 9.52
C SER A 68 13.53 15.61 10.26
N GLY A 69 13.00 15.08 11.36
CA GLY A 69 12.14 15.78 12.31
C GLY A 69 10.93 14.93 12.69
N VAL A 70 10.57 14.89 13.98
CA VAL A 70 9.48 14.03 14.47
C VAL A 70 8.17 14.28 13.72
N GLN A 71 7.75 15.55 13.61
CA GLN A 71 6.56 15.93 12.85
C GLN A 71 6.63 15.56 11.36
N VAL A 72 7.83 15.50 10.79
CA VAL A 72 7.99 15.07 9.39
C VAL A 72 7.74 13.57 9.26
N ILE A 73 8.26 12.78 10.20
CA ILE A 73 8.05 11.32 10.24
C ILE A 73 6.56 11.01 10.45
N GLU A 74 5.89 11.73 11.36
CA GLU A 74 4.44 11.61 11.58
C GLU A 74 3.65 11.89 10.30
N LYS A 75 4.00 12.95 9.56
CA LYS A 75 3.37 13.28 8.27
C LYS A 75 3.60 12.20 7.21
N ARG A 76 4.81 11.62 7.12
CA ARG A 76 5.11 10.52 6.20
C ARG A 76 4.33 9.26 6.56
N LEU A 77 4.18 8.95 7.84
CA LEU A 77 3.34 7.85 8.32
C LEU A 77 1.87 8.08 7.96
N ALA A 78 1.36 9.29 8.17
CA ALA A 78 -0.01 9.68 7.81
C ALA A 78 -0.29 9.50 6.30
N VAL A 79 0.70 9.77 5.45
CA VAL A 79 0.65 9.46 4.01
C VAL A 79 0.54 7.95 3.77
N ALA A 80 1.42 7.14 4.38
CA ALA A 80 1.42 5.69 4.18
C ALA A 80 0.08 5.03 4.56
N VAL A 81 -0.52 5.43 5.69
CA VAL A 81 -1.85 4.95 6.11
C VAL A 81 -2.89 5.20 5.03
N ARG A 82 -2.88 6.38 4.41
CA ARG A 82 -3.88 6.74 3.38
C ARG A 82 -3.62 6.06 2.05
N LEU A 83 -2.36 5.76 1.73
CA LEU A 83 -2.02 4.94 0.57
C LEU A 83 -2.51 3.49 0.73
N TYR A 84 -2.51 2.92 1.93
CA TYR A 84 -3.14 1.62 2.20
C TYR A 84 -4.65 1.66 1.96
N VAL A 85 -5.33 2.74 2.36
CA VAL A 85 -6.76 2.92 2.08
C VAL A 85 -7.02 2.91 0.57
N VAL A 86 -6.36 3.78 -0.20
CA VAL A 86 -6.54 3.85 -1.67
C VAL A 86 -6.12 2.54 -2.34
N GLY A 87 -5.01 1.94 -1.89
CA GLY A 87 -4.49 0.69 -2.40
C GLY A 87 -5.45 -0.49 -2.19
N SER A 88 -6.07 -0.59 -1.02
CA SER A 88 -7.07 -1.64 -0.74
C SER A 88 -8.29 -1.51 -1.64
N LEU A 89 -8.74 -0.28 -1.94
CA LEU A 89 -9.81 -0.05 -2.89
C LEU A 89 -9.38 -0.45 -4.31
N ALA A 90 -8.14 -0.12 -4.72
CA ALA A 90 -7.61 -0.54 -6.01
C ALA A 90 -7.61 -2.06 -6.18
N VAL A 91 -7.36 -2.81 -5.10
CA VAL A 91 -7.50 -4.29 -5.12
C VAL A 91 -8.95 -4.70 -5.39
N ARG A 92 -9.92 -4.15 -4.64
CA ARG A 92 -11.34 -4.50 -4.80
C ARG A 92 -11.89 -4.15 -6.19
N LEU A 93 -11.38 -3.07 -6.79
CA LEU A 93 -11.78 -2.61 -8.13
C LEU A 93 -10.92 -3.19 -9.27
N ALA A 94 -9.98 -4.09 -8.97
CA ALA A 94 -9.05 -4.63 -9.96
C ALA A 94 -8.25 -3.58 -10.75
N ALA A 95 -7.96 -2.43 -10.14
CA ALA A 95 -7.31 -1.28 -10.77
C ALA A 95 -5.78 -1.40 -10.75
N TRP A 96 -5.24 -2.43 -11.41
CA TRP A 96 -3.82 -2.85 -11.32
C TRP A 96 -2.80 -1.78 -11.70
N GLU A 97 -3.07 -1.00 -12.76
CA GLU A 97 -2.19 0.09 -13.16
C GLU A 97 -2.11 1.19 -12.07
N SER A 98 -3.25 1.47 -11.41
CA SER A 98 -3.32 2.42 -10.30
C SER A 98 -2.59 1.88 -9.08
N LEU A 99 -2.77 0.60 -8.76
CA LEU A 99 -2.05 -0.08 -7.67
C LEU A 99 -0.54 0.03 -7.86
N ARG A 100 -0.04 -0.27 -9.07
CA ARG A 100 1.38 -0.11 -9.43
C ARG A 100 1.86 1.34 -9.27
N SER A 101 1.05 2.30 -9.73
CA SER A 101 1.36 3.73 -9.60
C SER A 101 1.40 4.22 -8.15
N ILE A 102 0.60 3.62 -7.25
CA ILE A 102 0.63 3.90 -5.82
C ILE A 102 1.90 3.34 -5.18
N VAL A 103 2.28 2.12 -5.53
CA VAL A 103 3.34 1.37 -4.85
C VAL A 103 4.75 1.79 -5.27
N LEU A 104 5.00 1.86 -6.58
CA LEU A 104 6.36 2.04 -7.15
C LEU A 104 6.74 3.52 -7.27
N GLN A 105 6.57 4.26 -6.18
CA GLN A 105 7.05 5.64 -6.03
C GLN A 105 8.29 5.64 -5.14
N ALA A 106 9.46 5.93 -5.71
CA ALA A 106 10.71 5.94 -4.98
C ALA A 106 10.77 7.10 -3.96
N ALA A 107 11.34 6.84 -2.78
CA ALA A 107 11.54 7.86 -1.76
C ALA A 107 12.86 8.63 -1.99
N GLU A 108 12.98 9.31 -3.13
CA GLU A 108 14.17 10.09 -3.53
C GLU A 108 14.24 11.42 -2.77
N LEU A 109 14.53 11.33 -1.48
CA LEU A 109 14.66 12.49 -0.60
C LEU A 109 16.02 13.16 -0.81
N HIS A 110 16.07 14.25 -1.59
CA HIS A 110 17.25 15.13 -1.79
C HIS A 110 18.60 14.41 -1.66
N SER A 111 18.74 13.25 -2.29
CA SER A 111 19.85 12.34 -2.02
C SER A 111 21.09 12.79 -2.77
N ALA A 112 22.24 12.67 -2.12
CA ALA A 112 23.50 12.67 -2.83
C ALA A 112 23.58 11.40 -3.69
N LYS A 113 24.37 11.45 -4.76
CA LYS A 113 24.57 10.32 -5.66
C LYS A 113 25.16 9.14 -4.87
N GLY A 114 24.37 8.08 -4.64
CA GLY A 114 24.80 6.87 -3.92
C GLY A 114 24.04 6.54 -2.63
N ASP A 115 23.08 7.37 -2.20
CA ASP A 115 22.30 7.08 -0.99
C ASP A 115 21.36 5.87 -1.16
N TYR A 116 21.03 5.26 -0.02
CA TYR A 116 20.06 4.18 0.07
C TYR A 116 18.64 4.73 -0.16
N VAL A 117 18.06 4.47 -1.34
CA VAL A 117 16.71 4.94 -1.71
C VAL A 117 15.75 3.76 -1.68
N HIS A 118 14.64 3.88 -0.95
CA HIS A 118 13.57 2.88 -0.98
C HIS A 118 12.80 2.94 -2.31
N SER A 119 12.54 1.77 -2.91
CA SER A 119 11.73 1.65 -4.12
C SER A 119 10.26 2.02 -3.91
N SER A 120 9.82 2.11 -2.65
CA SER A 120 8.48 2.57 -2.28
C SER A 120 8.52 3.54 -1.11
N TRP A 121 7.88 4.68 -1.27
CA TRP A 121 7.58 5.66 -0.22
C TRP A 121 6.77 5.10 0.95
N ILE A 122 5.98 4.04 0.71
CA ILE A 122 5.28 3.30 1.76
C ILE A 122 6.30 2.63 2.69
N ARG A 123 7.30 1.93 2.11
CA ARG A 123 8.36 1.30 2.91
C ARG A 123 9.15 2.32 3.68
N HIS A 124 9.52 3.41 3.02
CA HIS A 124 10.30 4.48 3.63
C HIS A 124 9.58 5.06 4.86
N ALA A 125 8.32 5.47 4.70
CA ALA A 125 7.50 5.97 5.80
C ALA A 125 7.39 4.96 6.95
N HIS A 126 7.16 3.68 6.64
CA HIS A 126 7.05 2.64 7.66
C HIS A 126 8.36 2.47 8.45
N VAL A 127 9.51 2.42 7.75
CA VAL A 127 10.82 2.26 8.41
C VAL A 127 11.13 3.44 9.32
N GLU A 128 10.89 4.67 8.86
CA GLU A 128 11.12 5.86 9.68
C GLU A 128 10.22 5.90 10.91
N ALA A 129 8.92 5.59 10.74
CA ALA A 129 7.95 5.54 11.82
C ALA A 129 8.33 4.50 12.88
N ALA A 130 8.72 3.29 12.47
CA ALA A 130 9.16 2.25 13.38
C ALA A 130 10.42 2.65 14.15
N ARG A 131 11.40 3.29 13.47
CA ARG A 131 12.63 3.81 14.12
C ARG A 131 12.34 4.93 15.11
N ALA A 132 11.33 5.74 14.84
CA ALA A 132 10.86 6.80 15.73
C ALA A 132 9.94 6.28 16.86
N GLY A 133 9.62 4.99 16.87
CA GLY A 133 8.74 4.38 17.87
C GLY A 133 7.25 4.74 17.72
N LEU A 134 6.84 5.28 16.58
CA LEU A 134 5.46 5.70 16.31
C LEU A 134 4.49 4.54 16.06
N THR A 135 5.03 3.33 15.87
CA THR A 135 4.24 2.11 15.64
C THR A 135 4.39 1.11 16.79
N ASN A 136 4.99 1.52 17.91
CA ASN A 136 5.28 0.64 19.05
C ASN A 136 4.04 0.31 19.89
N ASP A 137 2.94 1.05 19.70
CA ASP A 137 1.64 0.73 20.29
C ASP A 137 0.97 -0.48 19.63
N ASP A 138 1.52 -0.96 18.51
CA ASP A 138 1.11 -2.18 17.83
C ASP A 138 2.17 -3.28 17.91
N ASP A 139 2.08 -4.10 18.96
CA ASP A 139 2.93 -5.27 19.16
C ASP A 139 2.75 -6.36 18.07
N SER A 140 1.72 -6.25 17.22
CA SER A 140 1.48 -7.21 16.15
C SER A 140 2.27 -6.91 14.88
N GLY A 141 2.87 -5.72 14.72
CA GLY A 141 3.57 -5.34 13.49
C GLY A 141 2.65 -5.03 12.28
N ALA A 142 1.34 -4.91 12.53
CA ALA A 142 0.32 -4.64 11.52
C ALA A 142 -0.14 -3.18 11.46
N TYR A 143 0.66 -2.24 11.99
CA TYR A 143 0.20 -0.90 12.31
C TYR A 143 -0.48 -0.21 11.12
N LEU A 144 0.14 -0.29 9.94
CA LEU A 144 -0.40 0.32 8.73
C LEU A 144 -1.77 -0.25 8.36
N ILE A 145 -1.96 -1.57 8.43
CA ILE A 145 -3.25 -2.21 8.12
C ILE A 145 -4.30 -1.77 9.16
N SER A 146 -3.97 -1.86 10.44
CA SER A 146 -4.88 -1.53 11.54
C SER A 146 -5.29 -0.05 11.54
N ALA A 147 -4.34 0.87 11.35
CA ALA A 147 -4.60 2.31 11.26
C ALA A 147 -5.44 2.65 10.03
N SER A 148 -5.14 2.04 8.87
CA SER A 148 -5.88 2.28 7.63
C SER A 148 -7.31 1.77 7.71
N ARG A 149 -7.53 0.60 8.32
CA ARG A 149 -8.88 0.08 8.57
C ARG A 149 -9.66 1.03 9.46
N ARG A 150 -9.09 1.49 10.59
CA ARG A 150 -9.75 2.47 11.48
C ARG A 150 -10.16 3.73 10.73
N LEU A 151 -9.26 4.27 9.91
CA LEU A 151 -9.54 5.46 9.11
C LEU A 151 -10.71 5.23 8.13
N ALA A 152 -10.65 4.18 7.32
CA ALA A 152 -11.69 3.86 6.33
C ALA A 152 -13.04 3.43 6.95
N VAL A 153 -13.04 2.92 8.19
CA VAL A 153 -14.27 2.71 8.97
C VAL A 153 -14.89 4.05 9.38
N SER A 154 -14.05 4.98 9.89
CA SER A 154 -14.51 6.28 10.38
C SER A 154 -14.99 7.24 9.28
N GLU A 155 -14.48 7.09 8.05
CA GLU A 155 -14.83 7.92 6.90
C GLU A 155 -15.33 7.05 5.75
N SER A 156 -16.66 6.90 5.65
CA SER A 156 -17.30 6.07 4.62
C SER A 156 -17.02 6.56 3.20
N SER A 157 -16.75 7.86 3.02
CA SER A 157 -16.42 8.43 1.71
C SER A 157 -15.11 7.89 1.11
N MET A 158 -14.26 7.24 1.91
CA MET A 158 -13.04 6.56 1.46
C MET A 158 -13.28 5.14 0.92
N ARG A 159 -14.48 4.59 1.08
CA ARG A 159 -14.88 3.24 0.62
C ARG A 159 -16.18 3.27 -0.18
N PRO A 160 -16.21 4.02 -1.31
CA PRO A 160 -17.43 4.24 -2.10
C PRO A 160 -18.07 2.96 -2.67
N ASP A 161 -17.31 1.88 -2.74
CA ASP A 161 -17.71 0.58 -3.27
C ASP A 161 -18.39 -0.33 -2.22
N LEU A 162 -18.26 0.01 -0.92
CA LEU A 162 -18.77 -0.81 0.17
C LEU A 162 -19.91 -0.09 0.93
N PRO A 163 -21.06 -0.76 1.13
CA PRO A 163 -22.13 -0.20 1.95
C PRO A 163 -21.70 -0.11 3.42
N ASP A 164 -22.15 0.92 4.14
CA ASP A 164 -21.80 1.13 5.56
C ASP A 164 -22.12 -0.07 6.44
N ALA A 165 -23.24 -0.75 6.18
CA ALA A 165 -23.64 -1.95 6.92
C ALA A 165 -22.61 -3.09 6.87
N ALA A 166 -21.80 -3.16 5.80
CA ALA A 166 -20.80 -4.22 5.62
C ALA A 166 -19.51 -4.01 6.46
N VAL A 167 -19.35 -2.86 7.12
CA VAL A 167 -18.09 -2.49 7.79
C VAL A 167 -18.32 -2.02 9.24
N THR A 168 -19.26 -2.63 9.94
CA THR A 168 -19.79 -2.13 11.23
C THR A 168 -19.12 -2.70 12.47
N SER A 169 -18.31 -3.75 12.36
CA SER A 169 -17.77 -4.44 13.54
C SER A 169 -16.38 -3.97 13.93
N VAL A 170 -16.23 -3.66 15.23
CA VAL A 170 -14.92 -3.47 15.88
C VAL A 170 -14.07 -4.74 15.81
N ASN A 171 -14.73 -5.91 15.83
CA ASN A 171 -14.10 -7.22 15.65
C ASN A 171 -14.32 -7.71 14.20
N PRO A 172 -13.29 -7.70 13.34
CA PRO A 172 -13.42 -8.11 11.95
C PRO A 172 -13.86 -9.57 11.85
N SER A 173 -14.93 -9.85 11.10
CA SER A 173 -15.27 -11.23 10.72
C SER A 173 -14.24 -11.77 9.71
N PRO A 174 -14.22 -13.08 9.44
CA PRO A 174 -13.43 -13.63 8.33
C PRO A 174 -13.78 -12.99 6.98
N ASP A 175 -15.03 -12.63 6.76
CA ASP A 175 -15.54 -12.01 5.53
C ASP A 175 -15.44 -10.47 5.50
N ASP A 176 -14.68 -9.87 6.41
CA ASP A 176 -14.46 -8.42 6.42
C ASP A 176 -13.71 -7.99 5.15
N ALA A 177 -14.46 -7.53 4.15
CA ALA A 177 -13.95 -7.14 2.85
C ALA A 177 -12.90 -6.02 2.93
N LEU A 178 -13.03 -5.11 3.91
CA LEU A 178 -12.06 -4.02 4.09
C LEU A 178 -10.75 -4.54 4.65
N LEU A 179 -10.78 -5.37 5.70
CA LEU A 179 -9.56 -5.98 6.24
C LEU A 179 -8.90 -6.92 5.24
N ASN A 180 -9.68 -7.74 4.55
CA ASN A 180 -9.17 -8.68 3.54
C ASN A 180 -8.47 -7.94 2.40
N SER A 181 -9.09 -6.88 1.87
CA SER A 181 -8.48 -6.09 0.81
C SER A 181 -7.25 -5.28 1.27
N LEU A 182 -7.18 -4.87 2.53
CA LEU A 182 -5.96 -4.27 3.11
C LEU A 182 -4.82 -5.29 3.19
N CYS A 183 -5.10 -6.53 3.62
CA CYS A 183 -4.11 -7.60 3.66
C CYS A 183 -3.64 -8.00 2.25
N GLN A 184 -4.57 -8.07 1.29
CA GLN A 184 -4.26 -8.32 -0.12
C GLN A 184 -3.42 -7.22 -0.73
N PHE A 185 -3.76 -5.95 -0.47
CA PHE A 185 -2.94 -4.82 -0.91
C PHE A 185 -1.53 -4.89 -0.33
N ASP A 186 -1.37 -5.18 0.96
CA ASP A 186 -0.06 -5.31 1.61
C ASP A 186 0.85 -6.35 0.93
N ILE A 187 0.31 -7.54 0.63
CA ILE A 187 1.04 -8.59 -0.08
C ILE A 187 1.38 -8.18 -1.52
N LEU A 188 0.45 -7.57 -2.26
CA LEU A 188 0.71 -7.10 -3.62
C LEU A 188 1.74 -5.98 -3.65
N TYR A 189 1.69 -5.05 -2.68
CA TYR A 189 2.69 -4.02 -2.47
C TYR A 189 4.08 -4.64 -2.27
N CYS A 190 4.19 -5.61 -1.36
CA CYS A 190 5.46 -6.28 -1.08
C CYS A 190 5.99 -7.03 -2.32
N LEU A 191 5.10 -7.69 -3.05
CA LEU A 191 5.45 -8.44 -4.25
C LEU A 191 5.94 -7.52 -5.38
N LEU A 192 5.24 -6.40 -5.61
CA LEU A 192 5.65 -5.36 -6.57
C LEU A 192 7.03 -4.79 -6.27
N VAL A 193 7.29 -4.44 -5.01
CA VAL A 193 8.61 -3.92 -4.62
C VAL A 193 9.70 -4.97 -4.80
N SER A 194 9.42 -6.22 -4.44
CA SER A 194 10.35 -7.35 -4.57
C SER A 194 10.71 -7.63 -6.04
N ALA A 195 9.72 -7.66 -6.93
CA ALA A 195 9.89 -7.92 -8.35
C ALA A 195 10.45 -6.69 -9.12
N GLU A 196 9.75 -5.57 -9.05
CA GLU A 196 9.95 -4.40 -9.92
C GLU A 196 10.52 -3.17 -9.23
N GLY A 197 10.90 -3.24 -7.95
CA GLY A 197 11.58 -2.14 -7.29
C GLY A 197 12.79 -1.65 -8.10
N VAL A 198 12.85 -0.35 -8.39
CA VAL A 198 13.82 0.25 -9.32
C VAL A 198 15.09 0.78 -8.66
N THR A 199 15.13 0.78 -7.32
CA THR A 199 16.24 1.34 -6.55
C THR A 199 17.11 0.24 -5.92
N SER A 200 18.22 0.64 -5.27
CA SER A 200 19.12 -0.27 -4.56
C SER A 200 18.44 -1.01 -3.40
N ALA A 201 17.31 -0.50 -2.90
CA ALA A 201 16.56 -1.07 -1.79
C ALA A 201 15.18 -1.60 -2.23
N LYS A 202 15.14 -2.85 -2.68
CA LYS A 202 13.91 -3.63 -2.88
C LYS A 202 13.34 -4.21 -1.58
N SER A 203 13.53 -3.50 -0.46
CA SER A 203 13.08 -3.96 0.86
C SER A 203 11.56 -3.82 0.96
N MET A 204 10.89 -4.90 1.35
CA MET A 204 9.47 -4.94 1.69
C MET A 204 9.27 -5.44 3.12
N TYR A 205 8.08 -5.30 3.70
CA TYR A 205 7.73 -5.87 4.99
C TYR A 205 6.25 -6.29 4.98
N PRO A 206 5.95 -7.60 5.03
CA PRO A 206 4.58 -8.10 4.92
C PRO A 206 3.85 -7.95 6.25
N SER A 207 3.27 -6.77 6.48
CA SER A 207 2.45 -6.50 7.68
C SER A 207 1.19 -7.37 7.73
N SER A 208 0.75 -7.93 6.60
CA SER A 208 -0.35 -8.91 6.56
C SER A 208 -0.04 -10.19 7.33
N ALA A 209 1.24 -10.52 7.55
CA ALA A 209 1.68 -11.73 8.24
C ALA A 209 1.18 -11.82 9.70
N SER A 210 0.77 -10.69 10.27
CA SER A 210 0.18 -10.60 11.59
C SER A 210 -1.29 -11.01 11.64
N PHE A 211 -1.93 -11.23 10.48
CA PHE A 211 -3.29 -11.73 10.35
C PHE A 211 -3.30 -13.15 9.78
N ASP A 212 -4.48 -13.77 9.81
CA ASP A 212 -4.69 -15.08 9.19
C ASP A 212 -4.38 -15.06 7.68
N GLU A 213 -3.64 -16.06 7.20
CA GLU A 213 -3.16 -16.15 5.81
C GLU A 213 -4.28 -16.06 4.77
N TYR A 214 -5.47 -16.64 5.07
CA TYR A 214 -6.63 -16.64 4.17
C TYR A 214 -7.08 -15.23 3.75
N ARG A 215 -6.74 -14.20 4.53
CA ARG A 215 -7.08 -12.81 4.19
C ARG A 215 -6.29 -12.31 3.00
N ALA A 216 -5.03 -12.73 2.88
CA ALA A 216 -4.09 -12.29 1.86
C ALA A 216 -3.94 -13.29 0.70
N ASP A 217 -4.17 -14.58 0.94
CA ASP A 217 -4.09 -15.65 -0.07
C ASP A 217 -4.79 -15.35 -1.40
N PRO A 218 -6.00 -14.74 -1.45
CA PRO A 218 -6.65 -14.44 -2.71
C PRO A 218 -5.81 -13.58 -3.65
N ALA A 219 -4.99 -12.65 -3.13
CA ALA A 219 -4.09 -11.85 -3.97
C ALA A 219 -2.96 -12.67 -4.58
N LEU A 220 -2.40 -13.63 -3.84
CA LEU A 220 -1.36 -14.52 -4.36
C LEU A 220 -1.91 -15.48 -5.41
N VAL A 221 -3.09 -16.05 -5.14
CA VAL A 221 -3.82 -16.93 -6.08
C VAL A 221 -4.12 -16.19 -7.37
N LEU A 222 -4.62 -14.95 -7.28
CA LEU A 222 -4.91 -14.12 -8.45
C LEU A 222 -3.66 -13.93 -9.34
N VAL A 223 -2.51 -13.61 -8.74
CA VAL A 223 -1.25 -13.44 -9.48
C VAL A 223 -0.77 -14.77 -10.07
N ALA A 224 -0.90 -15.88 -9.35
CA ALA A 224 -0.48 -17.20 -9.83
C ALA A 224 -1.33 -17.68 -11.03
N ASP A 225 -2.64 -17.47 -10.97
CA ASP A 225 -3.59 -18.06 -11.92
C ASP A 225 -3.88 -17.18 -13.14
N ASP A 226 -3.74 -15.85 -13.03
CA ASP A 226 -4.12 -14.92 -14.09
C ASP A 226 -2.89 -14.23 -14.74
N GLY A 227 -2.57 -14.66 -15.97
CA GLY A 227 -1.48 -14.07 -16.75
C GLY A 227 -1.73 -12.63 -17.19
N ALA A 228 -2.97 -12.19 -17.36
CA ALA A 228 -3.30 -10.80 -17.70
C ALA A 228 -3.11 -9.88 -16.47
N VAL A 229 -3.46 -10.36 -15.28
CA VAL A 229 -3.14 -9.66 -14.02
C VAL A 229 -1.63 -9.54 -13.85
N ARG A 230 -0.86 -10.62 -14.11
CA ARG A 230 0.61 -10.55 -14.09
C ARG A 230 1.16 -9.51 -15.06
N ALA A 231 0.72 -9.54 -16.32
CA ALA A 231 1.15 -8.58 -17.34
C ALA A 231 0.83 -7.12 -16.96
N SER A 232 -0.28 -6.89 -16.24
CA SER A 232 -0.70 -5.56 -15.80
C SER A 232 0.06 -5.06 -14.57
N LEU A 233 0.28 -5.92 -13.57
CA LEU A 233 1.00 -5.57 -12.34
C LEU A 233 2.51 -5.54 -12.53
N PHE A 234 3.06 -6.47 -13.32
CA PHE A 234 4.49 -6.71 -13.46
C PHE A 234 4.95 -6.63 -14.93
N PRO A 235 4.72 -5.51 -15.65
CA PRO A 235 5.05 -5.40 -17.08
C PRO A 235 6.55 -5.52 -17.40
N ALA A 236 7.44 -5.40 -16.41
CA ALA A 236 8.89 -5.46 -16.56
C ALA A 236 9.51 -6.77 -16.02
N SER A 237 8.70 -7.71 -15.50
CA SER A 237 9.15 -9.00 -14.98
C SER A 237 8.51 -10.16 -15.75
N ASP A 238 9.29 -11.20 -16.03
CA ASP A 238 8.74 -12.48 -16.50
C ASP A 238 8.19 -13.35 -15.35
N ASP A 239 7.50 -14.44 -15.68
CA ASP A 239 6.91 -15.35 -14.70
C ASP A 239 7.95 -15.96 -13.74
N ARG A 240 9.20 -16.13 -14.16
CA ARG A 240 10.28 -16.64 -13.29
C ARG A 240 10.71 -15.60 -12.26
N GLN A 241 10.85 -14.34 -12.69
CA GLN A 241 11.16 -13.23 -11.80
C GLN A 241 10.03 -12.99 -10.80
N ILE A 242 8.77 -13.06 -11.25
CA ILE A 242 7.58 -12.94 -10.38
C ILE A 242 7.54 -14.09 -9.38
N ALA A 243 7.77 -15.34 -9.82
CA ALA A 243 7.81 -16.49 -8.92
C ALA A 243 8.92 -16.40 -7.88
N ALA A 244 10.12 -15.96 -8.26
CA ALA A 244 11.23 -15.76 -7.32
C ALA A 244 10.88 -14.68 -6.27
N ALA A 245 10.28 -13.58 -6.69
CA ALA A 245 9.84 -12.51 -5.79
C ALA A 245 8.73 -12.98 -4.83
N MET A 246 7.78 -13.78 -5.33
CA MET A 246 6.69 -14.36 -4.55
C MET A 246 7.19 -15.39 -3.53
N HIS A 247 8.12 -16.26 -3.93
CA HIS A 247 8.77 -17.20 -3.02
C HIS A 247 9.53 -16.47 -1.90
N HIS A 248 10.30 -15.42 -2.23
CA HIS A 248 10.98 -14.61 -1.22
C HIS A 248 9.99 -13.94 -0.24
N LEU A 249 8.88 -13.42 -0.76
CA LEU A 249 7.82 -12.81 0.04
C LEU A 249 7.18 -13.82 1.01
N LEU A 250 6.75 -14.97 0.51
CA LEU A 250 6.09 -16.01 1.31
C LEU A 250 6.99 -16.48 2.47
N ARG A 251 8.26 -16.78 2.19
CA ARG A 251 9.21 -17.18 3.24
C ARG A 251 9.36 -16.13 4.33
N LYS A 252 9.37 -14.86 3.93
CA LYS A 252 9.43 -13.75 4.88
C LYS A 252 8.13 -13.64 5.68
N ALA A 253 6.97 -13.68 5.04
CA ALA A 253 5.67 -13.62 5.71
C ALA A 253 5.50 -14.76 6.72
N MET A 254 5.87 -15.99 6.35
CA MET A 254 5.85 -17.16 7.26
C MET A 254 6.78 -16.95 8.46
N THR A 255 7.95 -16.36 8.25
CA THR A 255 8.89 -16.03 9.35
C THR A 255 8.34 -14.98 10.29
N GLU A 256 7.74 -13.91 9.75
CA GLU A 256 7.14 -12.84 10.56
C GLU A 256 5.88 -13.32 11.29
N ALA A 257 5.03 -14.13 10.67
CA ALA A 257 3.83 -14.68 11.29
C ALA A 257 4.14 -15.43 12.60
N MET A 258 5.22 -16.23 12.60
CA MET A 258 5.70 -16.93 13.80
C MET A 258 6.07 -15.98 14.95
N ARG A 259 6.56 -14.77 14.66
CA ARG A 259 6.93 -13.79 15.71
C ARG A 259 5.71 -13.24 16.44
N PHE A 260 4.57 -13.16 15.76
CA PHE A 260 3.33 -12.60 16.30
C PHE A 260 2.38 -13.68 16.83
N GLY A 261 2.85 -14.91 16.99
CA GLY A 261 2.05 -16.04 17.48
C GLY A 261 1.08 -16.63 16.45
N GLY A 262 1.04 -16.06 15.23
CA GLY A 262 0.31 -16.60 14.09
C GLY A 262 1.08 -17.73 13.39
N ARG A 263 0.41 -18.43 12.47
CA ARG A 263 1.04 -19.43 11.61
C ARG A 263 0.49 -19.30 10.20
N TRP A 264 1.37 -18.93 9.28
CA TRP A 264 1.15 -19.11 7.85
C TRP A 264 1.77 -20.47 7.49
N TRP A 265 0.93 -21.41 7.07
CA TRP A 265 1.32 -22.82 6.91
C TRP A 265 1.95 -23.12 5.56
N GLY A 266 1.75 -22.23 4.60
CA GLY A 266 2.32 -22.33 3.26
C GLY A 266 1.37 -21.76 2.21
N PRO A 267 1.84 -21.62 0.97
CA PRO A 267 1.03 -21.05 -0.10
C PRO A 267 -0.15 -21.96 -0.48
N PRO A 268 -1.26 -21.38 -0.99
CA PRO A 268 -2.32 -22.14 -1.64
C PRO A 268 -1.80 -23.05 -2.78
N PRO A 269 -2.50 -24.14 -3.13
CA PRO A 269 -2.01 -25.12 -4.13
C PRO A 269 -1.68 -24.53 -5.51
N SER A 270 -2.46 -23.57 -6.01
CA SER A 270 -2.19 -22.95 -7.32
C SER A 270 -0.94 -22.06 -7.28
N VAL A 271 -0.76 -21.31 -6.18
CA VAL A 271 0.45 -20.55 -5.90
C VAL A 271 1.66 -21.49 -5.84
N GLN A 272 1.55 -22.60 -5.11
CA GLN A 272 2.62 -23.61 -5.03
C GLN A 272 2.97 -24.20 -6.42
N THR A 273 1.97 -24.41 -7.27
CA THR A 273 2.15 -24.89 -8.65
C THR A 273 2.85 -23.84 -9.53
N PHE A 274 2.45 -22.56 -9.40
CA PHE A 274 3.08 -21.46 -10.12
C PHE A 274 4.55 -21.32 -9.74
N LEU A 275 4.88 -21.41 -8.45
CA LEU A 275 6.26 -21.37 -7.95
C LEU A 275 7.13 -22.48 -8.56
N THR A 276 6.68 -23.73 -8.49
CA THR A 276 7.47 -24.88 -8.96
C THR A 276 7.60 -24.92 -10.48
N THR A 277 6.53 -24.60 -11.20
CA THR A 277 6.55 -24.49 -12.68
C THR A 277 7.57 -23.45 -13.15
N ASN A 278 7.76 -22.38 -12.36
CA ASN A 278 8.68 -21.30 -12.66
C ASN A 278 10.03 -21.40 -11.91
N GLY A 279 10.41 -22.62 -11.52
CA GLY A 279 11.76 -22.95 -11.07
C GLY A 279 12.07 -22.64 -9.60
N GLN A 280 11.06 -22.34 -8.78
CA GLN A 280 11.23 -22.19 -7.34
C GLN A 280 10.97 -23.50 -6.60
N GLN A 281 11.53 -23.63 -5.40
CA GLN A 281 11.16 -24.70 -4.48
C GLN A 281 9.83 -24.37 -3.79
N PRO A 282 9.18 -25.35 -3.14
CA PRO A 282 8.13 -25.05 -2.16
C PRO A 282 8.58 -24.03 -1.13
N ALA A 283 7.71 -23.06 -0.83
CA ALA A 283 8.02 -21.93 0.05
C ALA A 283 8.29 -22.38 1.49
#